data_AF-A0A1Z4BN76-F1
#
_entry.id   AF-A0A1Z4BN76-F1
#
_cell.length_a   1.000
_cell.length_b   1.000
_cell.length_c   1.000
_cell.angle_alpha   90.00
_cell.angle_beta   90.00
_cell.angle_gamma   90.00
#
_symmetry.space_group_name_H-M   'P 1'
#
loop_
_entity.id
_entity.type
_entity.pdbx_description
1 polymer ?
#
loop_
_entity_poly.entity_id
_entity_poly.type
_entity_poly.pdbx_seq_one_letter_code
_entity_poly.pdbx_strand_id
1 'polypeptide(L)'
;MFTERTIIYFTPFYFKNGNKAKNKYFVVLKNINNKSILASLPTSKDYIPEKLIIEHGCIECESSNFNCFVLSTSTEITEDGKHFSVPTFLYGHLLDEYTTDLLEDLYPNETSDYKIWGKMKVSLFNELIECLRNSKSVKRKYKKLLP
;
A
#
# COMPACT_ATOMS: atom_id res chain seq x y z
N MET A 1 -15.90 4.23 -0.35
CA MET A 1 -14.62 4.52 0.36
C MET A 1 -13.36 4.24 -0.46
N PHE A 2 -13.33 3.21 -1.32
CA PHE A 2 -12.11 2.78 -2.01
C PHE A 2 -11.83 3.56 -3.30
N THR A 3 -11.43 4.82 -3.18
CA THR A 3 -10.91 5.59 -4.33
C THR A 3 -9.39 5.47 -4.40
N GLU A 4 -8.83 5.53 -5.61
CA GLU A 4 -7.38 5.58 -5.80
C GLU A 4 -6.74 6.66 -4.93
N ARG A 5 -5.51 6.39 -4.46
CA ARG A 5 -4.72 7.24 -3.56
C ARG A 5 -5.23 7.32 -2.12
N THR A 6 -6.43 6.83 -1.82
CA THR A 6 -6.92 6.82 -0.44
C THR A 6 -6.07 5.89 0.41
N ILE A 7 -5.68 6.40 1.59
CA ILE A 7 -5.02 5.63 2.63
C ILE A 7 -6.04 5.41 3.74
N ILE A 8 -6.32 4.14 4.01
CA ILE A 8 -7.27 3.69 5.02
C ILE A 8 -6.49 3.05 6.16
N TYR A 9 -6.86 3.35 7.40
CA TYR A 9 -6.30 2.71 8.58
C TYR A 9 -7.37 1.80 9.21
N PHE A 10 -7.15 0.48 9.15
CA PHE A 10 -8.05 -0.53 9.70
C PHE A 10 -7.68 -0.87 11.14
N THR A 11 -8.68 -1.09 12.00
CA THR A 11 -8.54 -1.34 13.44
C THR A 11 -9.56 -2.39 13.93
N PRO A 12 -9.30 -3.70 13.79
CA PRO A 12 -8.10 -4.32 13.22
C PRO A 12 -8.26 -4.63 11.73
N PHE A 13 -7.17 -5.01 11.05
CA PHE A 13 -7.21 -5.61 9.72
C PHE A 13 -7.16 -7.14 9.80
N TYR A 14 -8.09 -7.81 9.11
CA TYR A 14 -8.17 -9.26 8.97
C TYR A 14 -7.42 -9.74 7.72
N PHE A 15 -6.40 -10.58 7.91
CA PHE A 15 -5.61 -11.12 6.80
C PHE A 15 -6.28 -12.35 6.18
N LYS A 16 -6.27 -12.43 4.84
CA LYS A 16 -6.84 -13.57 4.10
C LYS A 16 -6.21 -14.92 4.44
N ASN A 17 -4.96 -14.91 4.89
CA ASN A 17 -4.21 -16.12 5.24
C ASN A 17 -4.46 -16.59 6.68
N GLY A 18 -5.42 -16.00 7.39
CA GLY A 18 -5.76 -16.38 8.77
C GLY A 18 -4.75 -15.91 9.82
N ASN A 19 -3.74 -15.10 9.43
CA ASN A 19 -2.86 -14.47 10.40
C ASN A 19 -3.64 -13.59 11.38
N LYS A 20 -3.15 -13.52 12.63
CA LYS A 20 -3.74 -12.70 13.69
C LYS A 20 -4.03 -11.28 13.19
N ALA A 21 -5.26 -10.82 13.42
CA ALA A 21 -5.71 -9.48 13.08
C ALA A 21 -4.88 -8.42 13.82
N LYS A 22 -4.59 -7.31 13.15
CA LYS A 22 -3.77 -6.20 13.68
C LYS A 22 -4.07 -4.93 12.91
N ASN A 23 -3.87 -3.78 13.55
CA ASN A 23 -4.11 -2.51 12.89
C ASN A 23 -3.17 -2.34 11.70
N LYS A 24 -3.69 -1.81 10.59
CA LYS A 24 -2.94 -1.79 9.34
C LYS A 24 -3.36 -0.62 8.46
N TYR A 25 -2.36 0.03 7.87
CA TYR A 25 -2.58 0.95 6.76
C TYR A 25 -2.81 0.17 5.46
N PHE A 26 -3.64 0.75 4.61
CA PHE A 26 -4.07 0.17 3.35
C PHE A 26 -4.10 1.29 2.30
N VAL A 27 -3.29 1.18 1.27
CA VAL A 27 -3.21 2.17 0.18
C VAL A 27 -3.97 1.62 -1.01
N VAL A 28 -5.04 2.30 -1.41
CA VAL A 28 -5.84 1.94 -2.59
C VAL A 28 -5.05 2.30 -3.85
N LEU A 29 -4.54 1.29 -4.57
CA LEU A 29 -3.79 1.48 -5.82
C LEU A 29 -4.72 1.53 -7.03
N LYS A 30 -5.76 0.70 -7.04
CA LYS A 30 -6.78 0.69 -8.10
C LYS A 30 -8.12 0.24 -7.54
N ASN A 31 -9.20 0.90 -7.96
CA ASN A 31 -10.55 0.37 -7.85
C ASN A 31 -11.01 -0.08 -9.25
N ILE A 32 -11.45 -1.34 -9.33
CA ILE A 32 -11.84 -2.01 -10.56
C ILE A 32 -13.36 -2.17 -10.53
N ASN A 33 -14.05 -1.24 -11.18
CA ASN A 33 -15.50 -1.24 -11.37
C ASN A 33 -16.31 -1.39 -10.07
N ASN A 34 -15.81 -0.88 -8.94
CA ASN A 34 -16.40 -1.04 -7.60
C ASN A 34 -16.63 -2.51 -7.18
N LYS A 35 -15.91 -3.45 -7.80
CA LYS A 35 -15.99 -4.88 -7.45
C LYS A 35 -14.74 -5.36 -6.73
N SER A 36 -13.59 -4.83 -7.13
CA SER A 36 -12.30 -5.30 -6.66
C SER A 36 -11.31 -4.15 -6.48
N ILE A 37 -10.51 -4.23 -5.43
CA ILE A 37 -9.54 -3.23 -5.01
C ILE A 37 -8.15 -3.84 -5.02
N LEU A 38 -7.27 -3.32 -5.87
CA LEU A 38 -5.84 -3.58 -5.74
C LEU A 38 -5.26 -2.64 -4.71
N ALA A 39 -4.54 -3.18 -3.72
CA ALA A 39 -4.00 -2.40 -2.63
C ALA A 39 -2.58 -2.81 -2.24
N SER A 40 -1.89 -1.87 -1.62
CA SER A 40 -0.65 -2.11 -0.90
C SER A 40 -0.89 -2.07 0.60
N LEU A 41 -0.12 -2.88 1.35
CA LEU A 41 -0.15 -2.97 2.80
C LEU A 41 1.14 -2.42 3.42
N PRO A 42 1.27 -1.08 3.57
CA PRO A 42 2.45 -0.45 4.17
C PRO A 42 2.87 -1.09 5.49
N THR A 43 4.18 -1.22 5.71
CA THR A 43 4.74 -1.87 6.90
C THR A 43 5.94 -1.09 7.41
N SER A 44 6.16 -1.09 8.72
CA SER A 44 7.40 -0.57 9.34
C SER A 44 8.51 -1.62 9.40
N LYS A 45 8.22 -2.86 8.99
CA LYS A 45 9.22 -3.94 8.94
C LYS A 45 10.11 -3.75 7.72
N ASP A 46 11.40 -3.58 7.99
CA ASP A 46 12.42 -3.49 6.96
C ASP A 46 12.90 -4.88 6.53
N TYR A 47 12.75 -5.17 5.25
CA TYR A 47 13.23 -6.36 4.55
C TYR A 47 14.21 -5.99 3.42
N ILE A 48 14.66 -4.74 3.35
CA ILE A 48 15.60 -4.25 2.34
C ILE A 48 16.97 -4.86 2.61
N PRO A 49 17.61 -5.48 1.61
CA PRO A 49 19.00 -5.94 1.74
C PRO A 49 19.94 -4.78 2.06
N GLU A 50 20.91 -4.96 2.97
CA GLU A 50 21.79 -3.90 3.49
C GLU A 50 22.49 -3.06 2.40
N LYS A 51 22.74 -3.64 1.22
CA LYS A 51 23.40 -2.97 0.09
C LYS A 51 22.50 -2.03 -0.72
N LEU A 52 21.19 -2.01 -0.45
CA LEU A 52 20.18 -1.31 -1.25
C LEU A 52 19.43 -0.22 -0.46
N ILE A 53 19.93 0.15 0.73
CA ILE A 53 19.27 1.11 1.62
C ILE A 53 19.26 2.50 0.98
N ILE A 54 18.07 3.06 0.82
CA ILE A 54 17.82 4.46 0.46
C ILE A 54 16.87 5.09 1.48
N GLU A 55 16.90 6.41 1.61
CA GLU A 55 16.02 7.12 2.55
C GLU A 55 14.56 7.17 2.09
N HIS A 56 14.34 7.37 0.79
CA HIS A 56 13.02 7.55 0.19
C HIS A 56 13.04 7.15 -1.29
N GLY A 57 11.91 6.66 -1.80
CA GLY A 57 11.70 6.37 -3.22
C GLY A 57 11.75 4.88 -3.57
N CYS A 58 11.99 4.58 -4.84
CA CYS A 58 11.91 3.21 -5.36
C CYS A 58 13.23 2.43 -5.18
N ILE A 59 13.11 1.19 -4.72
CA ILE A 59 14.15 0.18 -4.77
C ILE A 59 13.64 -0.96 -5.66
N GLU A 60 14.32 -1.18 -6.78
CA GLU A 60 14.13 -2.37 -7.62
C GLU A 60 15.44 -3.14 -7.69
N CYS A 61 15.39 -4.44 -7.42
CA CYS A 61 16.52 -5.33 -7.59
C CYS A 61 16.04 -6.64 -8.24
N GLU A 62 16.19 -6.72 -9.56
CA GLU A 62 15.72 -7.85 -10.35
C GLU A 62 16.44 -9.16 -9.97
N SER A 63 17.74 -9.09 -9.67
CA SER A 63 18.55 -10.27 -9.34
C SER A 63 18.14 -10.94 -8.03
N SER A 64 17.52 -10.20 -7.11
CA SER A 64 16.96 -10.72 -5.86
C SER A 64 15.44 -10.82 -5.86
N ASN A 65 14.79 -10.58 -7.01
CA ASN A 65 13.34 -10.55 -7.16
C ASN A 65 12.67 -9.64 -6.10
N PHE A 66 13.24 -8.46 -5.90
CA PHE A 66 12.87 -7.55 -4.83
C PHE A 66 12.39 -6.19 -5.36
N ASN A 67 11.32 -5.68 -4.75
CA ASN A 67 10.79 -4.35 -5.01
C ASN A 67 10.19 -3.74 -3.76
N CYS A 68 10.51 -2.47 -3.52
CA CYS A 68 9.99 -1.70 -2.41
C CYS A 68 9.92 -0.22 -2.78
N PHE A 69 8.85 0.45 -2.40
CA PHE A 69 8.81 1.91 -2.34
C PHE A 69 8.93 2.36 -0.89
N VAL A 70 9.94 3.17 -0.59
CA VAL A 70 10.30 3.64 0.76
C VAL A 70 9.72 5.02 1.00
N LEU A 71 8.96 5.17 2.08
CA LEU A 71 8.49 6.45 2.60
C LEU A 71 9.31 6.81 3.83
N SER A 72 10.02 7.94 3.78
CA SER A 72 10.76 8.45 4.93
C SER A 72 9.78 9.07 5.94
N THR A 73 10.27 9.32 7.16
CA THR A 73 9.48 9.99 8.20
C THR A 73 9.25 11.47 7.95
N SER A 74 10.07 12.10 7.10
CA SER A 74 10.02 13.51 6.76
C SER A 74 9.17 13.82 5.53
N THR A 75 8.86 12.83 4.70
CA THR A 75 8.04 13.03 3.50
C THR A 75 6.56 13.18 3.86
N GLU A 76 5.98 14.33 3.52
CA GLU A 76 4.53 14.53 3.53
C GLU A 76 3.85 13.63 2.48
N ILE A 77 3.05 12.69 2.95
CA ILE A 77 2.43 11.64 2.16
C ILE A 77 1.09 12.09 1.59
N THR A 78 0.30 12.80 2.39
CA THR A 78 -1.08 13.13 2.06
C THR A 78 -1.24 14.58 1.59
N GLU A 79 -2.34 14.86 0.91
CA GLU A 79 -2.72 16.22 0.47
C GLU A 79 -2.84 17.21 1.66
N ASP A 80 -3.16 16.71 2.86
CA ASP A 80 -3.23 17.48 4.11
C ASP A 80 -1.93 17.45 4.94
N GLY A 81 -0.81 17.00 4.36
CA GLY A 81 0.53 17.12 4.97
C GLY A 81 0.85 16.07 6.04
N LYS A 82 0.07 14.99 6.16
CA LYS A 82 0.40 13.88 7.09
C LYS A 82 1.59 13.09 6.57
N HIS A 83 2.38 12.60 7.51
CA HIS A 83 3.49 11.69 7.26
C HIS A 83 3.42 10.50 8.22
N PHE A 84 4.13 9.43 7.91
CA PHE A 84 4.28 8.32 8.84
C PHE A 84 5.30 8.68 9.93
N SER A 85 5.07 8.24 11.16
CA SER A 85 5.99 8.48 12.28
C SER A 85 7.25 7.61 12.24
N VAL A 86 7.26 6.59 11.40
CA VAL A 86 8.37 5.65 11.19
C VAL A 86 8.60 5.41 9.70
N PRO A 87 9.81 5.02 9.28
CA PRO A 87 10.05 4.57 7.91
C PRO A 87 9.03 3.52 7.52
N THR A 88 8.42 3.71 6.37
CA THR A 88 7.27 2.91 5.93
C THR A 88 7.51 2.37 4.53
N PHE A 89 7.34 1.07 4.38
CA PHE A 89 7.75 0.31 3.20
C PHE A 89 6.52 -0.26 2.48
N LEU A 90 6.45 -0.06 1.17
CA LEU A 90 5.43 -0.63 0.30
C LEU A 90 6.08 -1.66 -0.62
N TYR A 91 6.00 -2.92 -0.23
CA TYR A 91 6.63 -4.00 -0.98
C TYR A 91 5.74 -4.51 -2.12
N GLY A 92 6.33 -4.68 -3.29
CA GLY A 92 5.63 -5.20 -4.47
C GLY A 92 5.04 -6.60 -4.28
N HIS A 93 5.66 -7.44 -3.45
CA HIS A 93 5.16 -8.79 -3.14
C HIS A 93 4.01 -8.79 -2.11
N LEU A 94 3.77 -7.68 -1.41
CA LEU A 94 2.65 -7.51 -0.47
C LEU A 94 1.41 -6.87 -1.11
N LEU A 95 1.44 -6.64 -2.41
CA LEU A 95 0.25 -6.23 -3.14
C LEU A 95 -0.79 -7.35 -3.14
N ASP A 96 -2.04 -6.98 -2.91
CA ASP A 96 -3.14 -7.93 -2.92
C ASP A 96 -4.45 -7.29 -3.37
N GLU A 97 -5.39 -8.15 -3.77
CA GLU A 97 -6.65 -7.76 -4.41
C GLU A 97 -7.84 -8.18 -3.57
N TYR A 98 -8.70 -7.25 -3.17
CA TYR A 98 -9.82 -7.48 -2.25
C TYR A 98 -11.14 -7.16 -2.94
N THR A 99 -12.16 -7.99 -2.74
CA THR A 99 -13.51 -7.64 -3.22
C THR A 99 -14.08 -6.52 -2.37
N THR A 100 -14.83 -5.60 -2.99
CA THR A 100 -15.46 -4.48 -2.29
C THR A 100 -16.48 -4.99 -1.27
N ASP A 101 -17.34 -5.94 -1.68
CA ASP A 101 -18.33 -6.59 -0.81
C ASP A 101 -17.69 -7.17 0.47
N LEU A 102 -16.56 -7.89 0.34
CA LEU A 102 -15.87 -8.47 1.50
C LEU A 102 -15.36 -7.40 2.47
N LEU A 103 -14.83 -6.29 1.94
CA LEU A 103 -14.33 -5.23 2.81
C LEU A 103 -15.48 -4.48 3.48
N GLU A 104 -16.60 -4.29 2.80
CA GLU A 104 -17.79 -3.65 3.37
C GLU A 104 -18.45 -4.54 4.43
N ASP A 105 -18.48 -5.87 4.23
CA ASP A 105 -18.97 -6.84 5.20
C ASP A 105 -18.07 -6.92 6.45
N LEU A 106 -16.74 -6.90 6.27
CA LEU A 106 -15.78 -6.99 7.37
C LEU A 106 -15.65 -5.69 8.16
N TYR A 107 -15.85 -4.55 7.51
CA TYR A 107 -15.61 -3.22 8.09
C TYR A 107 -16.79 -2.26 7.85
N PRO A 108 -17.99 -2.56 8.37
CA PRO A 108 -19.18 -1.75 8.11
C PRO A 108 -19.13 -0.34 8.74
N ASN A 109 -18.28 -0.10 9.76
CA ASN A 109 -18.27 1.17 10.50
C ASN A 109 -16.94 1.92 10.37
N GLU A 110 -16.99 3.16 9.86
CA GLU A 110 -15.82 4.06 9.68
C GLU A 110 -15.22 4.62 10.98
N THR A 111 -15.78 4.33 12.16
CA THR A 111 -15.24 4.84 13.42
C THR A 111 -14.70 3.75 14.33
N SER A 112 -15.21 2.52 14.22
CA SER A 112 -14.71 1.37 14.97
C SER A 112 -13.77 0.49 14.14
N ASP A 113 -14.06 0.27 12.86
CA ASP A 113 -13.46 -0.81 12.08
C ASP A 113 -12.34 -0.28 11.16
N TYR A 114 -12.48 0.94 10.67
CA TYR A 114 -11.47 1.64 9.89
C TYR A 114 -11.53 3.15 10.14
N LYS A 115 -10.63 3.91 9.53
CA LYS A 115 -10.69 5.36 9.39
C LYS A 115 -10.02 5.77 8.09
N ILE A 116 -10.57 6.74 7.37
CA ILE A 116 -9.84 7.39 6.28
C ILE A 116 -8.68 8.21 6.87
N TRP A 117 -7.45 7.75 6.65
CA TRP A 117 -6.27 8.42 7.19
C TRP A 117 -5.94 9.67 6.39
N GLY A 118 -6.07 9.60 5.06
CA GLY A 118 -5.89 10.73 4.16
C GLY A 118 -5.81 10.28 2.70
N LYS A 119 -5.55 11.23 1.81
CA LYS A 119 -5.39 10.97 0.37
C LYS A 119 -3.95 11.27 -0.03
N MET A 120 -3.28 10.29 -0.63
CA MET A 120 -1.88 10.41 -1.03
C MET A 120 -1.71 11.49 -2.11
N LYS A 121 -0.64 12.28 -2.00
CA LYS A 121 -0.25 13.28 -3.01
C LYS A 121 -0.12 12.63 -4.37
N VAL A 122 -0.59 13.32 -5.42
CA VAL A 122 -0.60 12.80 -6.79
C VAL A 122 0.81 12.45 -7.28
N SER A 123 1.79 13.33 -7.05
CA SER A 123 3.19 13.10 -7.46
C SER A 123 3.76 11.84 -6.82
N LEU A 124 3.64 11.73 -5.50
CA LEU A 124 4.14 10.58 -4.73
C LEU A 124 3.44 9.28 -5.13
N PHE A 125 2.14 9.34 -5.39
CA PHE A 125 1.41 8.18 -5.87
C PHE A 125 1.88 7.74 -7.26
N ASN A 126 2.14 8.68 -8.17
CA ASN A 126 2.67 8.35 -9.49
C ASN A 126 4.05 7.67 -9.41
N GLU A 127 4.93 8.17 -8.54
CA GLU A 127 6.24 7.53 -8.27
C GLU A 127 6.09 6.11 -7.73
N LEU A 128 5.15 5.90 -6.78
CA LEU A 128 4.82 4.57 -6.27
C LEU A 128 4.31 3.65 -7.39
N ILE A 129 3.38 4.11 -8.22
CA ILE A 129 2.82 3.33 -9.32
C ILE A 129 3.91 2.97 -10.34
N GLU A 130 4.78 3.91 -10.69
CA GLU A 130 5.91 3.67 -11.60
C GLU A 130 6.87 2.63 -11.03
N CYS A 131 7.21 2.75 -9.74
CA CYS A 131 8.06 1.79 -9.04
C CYS A 131 7.49 0.37 -9.09
N LEU A 132 6.20 0.21 -8.82
CA LEU A 132 5.53 -1.10 -8.82
C LEU A 132 5.34 -1.66 -10.24
N ARG A 133 5.01 -0.80 -11.20
CA ARG A 133 4.72 -1.19 -12.59
C ARG A 133 5.98 -1.69 -13.32
N ASN A 134 7.11 -1.05 -13.07
CA ASN A 134 8.36 -1.40 -13.75
C ASN A 134 9.05 -2.63 -13.12
N SER A 135 8.64 -3.04 -11.93
CA SER A 135 9.23 -4.17 -11.24
C SER A 135 8.98 -5.52 -11.91
N LYS A 136 10.02 -6.37 -11.98
CA LYS A 136 9.85 -7.78 -12.37
C LYS A 136 9.25 -8.62 -11.25
N SER A 137 9.44 -8.21 -9.99
CA SER A 137 8.95 -8.94 -8.82
C SER A 137 7.45 -8.82 -8.59
N VAL A 138 6.84 -7.74 -9.08
CA VAL A 138 5.39 -7.54 -8.99
C VAL A 138 4.66 -8.46 -9.96
N LYS A 139 3.68 -9.21 -9.44
CA LYS A 139 2.88 -10.16 -10.23
C LYS A 139 2.29 -9.47 -11.46
N ARG A 140 2.46 -10.09 -12.64
CA ARG A 140 1.98 -9.55 -13.93
C ARG A 140 0.49 -9.16 -13.91
N LYS A 141 -0.35 -9.90 -13.19
CA LYS A 141 -1.78 -9.57 -13.04
C LYS A 141 -2.01 -8.21 -12.38
N TYR A 142 -1.20 -7.84 -11.38
CA TYR A 142 -1.33 -6.55 -10.69
C TYR A 142 -0.79 -5.41 -11.54
N LYS A 143 0.34 -5.61 -12.24
CA LYS A 143 0.90 -4.60 -13.16
C LYS A 143 -0.08 -4.14 -14.24
N LYS A 144 -0.91 -5.07 -14.76
CA LYS A 144 -1.95 -4.76 -15.75
C LYS A 144 -3.10 -3.90 -15.20
N LEU A 145 -3.27 -3.86 -13.88
CA LEU A 145 -4.36 -3.15 -13.20
C LEU A 145 -3.91 -1.78 -12.68
N LEU A 146 -2.61 -1.59 -12.43
CA LEU A 146 -2.07 -0.30 -11.99
C LEU A 146 -2.42 0.80 -13.02
N PRO A 147 -2.87 1.99 -12.56
CA PRO A 147 -3.32 3.11 -13.40
C PRO A 147 -2.19 3.74 -14.21
#